data_AF-A0A1F4AC07-F1
#
_entry.id   AF-A0A1F4AC07-F1
#
_cell.length_a   1.000
_cell.length_b   1.000
_cell.length_c   1.000
_cell.angle_alpha   90.00
_cell.angle_beta   90.00
_cell.angle_gamma   90.00
#
_symmetry.space_group_name_H-M   'P 1'
#
loop_
_entity.id
_entity.type
_entity.pdbx_description
1 polymer ?
#
loop_
_entity_poly.entity_id
_entity_poly.type
_entity_poly.pdbx_seq_one_letter_code
_entity_poly.pdbx_strand_id
1 'polypeptide(L)' 'MAKRGRAALAVCSTSFTGLARAQARALGHPELPIAVIPHPFGIRTREEVRRIAEQCAGEIVRLTAGSKIA' A
#
# COMPACT_ATOMS: atom_id res chain seq x y z
N MET A 1 5.72 12.61 6.85
CA MET A 1 4.32 12.83 6.38
C MET A 1 3.25 12.56 7.45
N ALA A 2 3.59 12.06 8.66
CA ALA A 2 2.62 11.79 9.74
C ALA A 2 2.20 13.01 10.61
N LYS A 3 2.83 14.18 10.46
CA LYS A 3 2.65 15.33 11.38
C LYS A 3 1.33 16.13 11.21
N ARG A 4 0.38 15.69 10.38
CA ARG A 4 -0.87 16.41 10.07
C ARG A 4 -2.15 15.61 10.35
N GLY A 5 -2.07 14.50 11.08
CA GLY A 5 -3.23 13.67 11.47
C GLY A 5 -3.95 12.95 10.31
N ARG A 6 -3.40 12.99 9.09
CA ARG A 6 -3.97 12.29 7.93
C ARG A 6 -3.34 10.90 7.83
N ALA A 7 -4.18 9.89 7.61
CA ALA A 7 -3.73 8.53 7.34
C ALA A 7 -2.79 8.51 6.12
N ALA A 8 -1.69 7.77 6.23
CA ALA A 8 -0.71 7.60 5.17
C ALA A 8 -0.29 6.13 5.10
N LEU A 9 -0.12 5.62 3.89
CA LEU A 9 0.43 4.29 3.61
C LEU A 9 1.30 4.33 2.35
N ALA A 10 2.16 3.33 2.19
CA ALA A 10 2.84 3.08 0.93
C ALA A 10 2.06 2.05 0.11
N VAL A 11 1.96 2.25 -1.21
CA VAL A 11 1.40 1.27 -2.15
C VAL A 11 2.53 0.78 -3.04
N CYS A 12 2.74 -0.53 -3.10
CA CYS A 12 3.79 -1.11 -3.95
C CYS A 12 3.38 -2.51 -4.44
N SER A 13 4.02 -3.03 -5.49
CA SER A 13 3.78 -4.43 -5.88
C SER A 13 4.53 -5.41 -4.96
N THR A 14 4.17 -6.70 -5.01
CA THR A 14 4.90 -7.77 -4.31
C THR A 14 6.40 -7.76 -4.60
N SER A 15 6.82 -7.35 -5.80
CA SER A 15 8.24 -7.20 -6.17
C SER A 15 9.00 -6.15 -5.37
N PHE A 16 8.31 -5.17 -4.78
CA PHE A 16 8.92 -4.02 -4.10
C PHE A 16 8.68 -3.99 -2.58
N THR A 17 8.07 -5.03 -2.01
CA THR A 17 7.75 -5.06 -0.57
C THR A 17 9.00 -4.93 0.32
N GLY A 18 10.12 -5.54 -0.08
CA GLY A 18 11.40 -5.41 0.64
C GLY A 18 11.92 -3.96 0.66
N LEU A 19 11.94 -3.31 -0.50
CA LEU A 19 12.32 -1.90 -0.65
C LEU A 19 11.42 -0.99 0.18
N ALA A 20 10.10 -1.17 0.08
CA ALA A 20 9.12 -0.35 0.80
C ALA A 20 9.33 -0.42 2.32
N ARG A 21 9.57 -1.62 2.88
CA ARG A 21 9.89 -1.80 4.30
C ARG A 21 11.23 -1.18 4.69
N ALA A 22 12.26 -1.32 3.85
CA ALA A 22 13.57 -0.73 4.10
C ALA A 22 13.50 0.80 4.13
N GLN A 23 12.80 1.40 3.16
CA GLN A 23 12.59 2.84 3.09
C GLN A 23 11.76 3.35 4.28
N ALA A 24 10.69 2.65 4.65
CA ALA A 24 9.86 3.01 5.80
C ALA A 24 10.70 3.07 7.10
N ARG A 25 11.56 2.08 7.33
CA ARG A 25 12.51 2.09 8.45
C ARG A 25 13.52 3.23 8.36
N ALA A 26 14.15 3.44 7.21
CA ALA A 26 15.16 4.47 7.01
C ALA A 26 14.61 5.89 7.22
N LEU A 27 13.32 6.11 6.92
CA LEU A 27 12.63 7.39 7.11
C LEU A 27 12.02 7.55 8.52
N GLY A 28 12.26 6.61 9.45
CA GLY A 28 11.75 6.69 10.82
C GLY A 28 10.26 6.34 10.96
N HIS A 29 9.72 5.57 10.01
CA HIS A 29 8.32 5.13 9.99
C HIS A 29 8.21 3.60 9.84
N PRO A 30 8.81 2.78 10.72
CA PRO A 30 8.80 1.31 10.60
C PRO A 30 7.38 0.71 10.57
N GLU A 31 6.44 1.35 11.27
CA GLU A 31 5.03 0.94 11.37
C GLU A 31 4.15 1.53 10.26
N LEU A 32 4.72 2.19 9.25
CA LEU A 32 3.93 2.71 8.14
C LEU A 32 3.21 1.55 7.43
N PRO A 33 1.88 1.57 7.31
CA PRO A 33 1.15 0.55 6.58
C PRO A 33 1.62 0.47 5.12
N ILE A 34 1.70 -0.75 4.59
CA ILE A 34 2.08 -1.00 3.19
C ILE A 34 0.99 -1.85 2.54
N ALA A 35 0.30 -1.29 1.55
CA ALA A 35 -0.59 -2.04 0.67
C ALA A 35 0.23 -2.69 -0.44
N VAL A 36 0.11 -4.01 -0.57
CA VAL A 36 0.90 -4.81 -1.50
C VAL A 36 0.01 -5.31 -2.63
N ILE A 37 0.31 -4.90 -3.86
CA ILE A 37 -0.44 -5.24 -5.06
C ILE A 37 0.18 -6.48 -5.74
N PRO A 38 -0.59 -7.53 -6.09
CA PRO A 38 -0.06 -8.73 -6.73
C PRO A 38 0.63 -8.47 -8.08
N HIS A 39 1.93 -8.78 -8.19
CA HIS A 39 2.68 -8.83 -9.46
C HIS A 39 2.53 -10.20 -10.16
N PRO A 40 2.79 -10.38 -11.47
CA PRO A 40 3.14 -9.40 -12.52
C PRO A 40 1.97 -8.79 -13.29
N PHE A 41 2.04 -7.50 -13.57
CA PHE A 41 1.03 -6.79 -14.37
C PHE A 41 1.21 -6.98 -15.88
N GLY A 42 2.44 -7.17 -16.36
CA GLY A 42 2.76 -7.18 -17.80
C GLY A 42 2.17 -8.35 -18.58
N ILE A 43 1.73 -9.42 -17.90
CA ILE A 43 1.10 -10.59 -18.51
C ILE A 43 -0.43 -10.56 -18.40
N ARG A 44 -1.00 -9.50 -17.82
CA ARG A 44 -2.43 -9.40 -17.51
C ARG A 44 -3.14 -8.47 -18.48
N THR A 45 -4.39 -8.77 -18.79
CA THR A 45 -5.23 -7.85 -19.57
C THR A 45 -5.60 -6.62 -18.75
N ARG A 46 -6.10 -5.58 -19.43
CA ARG A 46 -6.57 -4.37 -18.75
C ARG A 46 -7.72 -4.67 -17.79
N GLU A 47 -8.60 -5.59 -18.14
CA GLU A 47 -9.74 -6.04 -17.33
C GLU A 47 -9.28 -6.80 -16.09
N GLU A 48 -8.25 -7.65 -16.23
CA GLU A 48 -7.61 -8.33 -15.09
C GLU A 48 -6.94 -7.35 -14.14
N VAL A 49 -6.18 -6.38 -14.68
CA VAL A 49 -5.58 -5.31 -13.88
C VAL A 49 -6.65 -4.50 -13.16
N ARG A 50 -7.79 -4.22 -13.82
CA ARG A 50 -8.89 -3.49 -13.20
C ARG A 50 -9.54 -4.26 -12.06
N ARG A 51 -9.77 -5.56 -12.22
CA ARG A 51 -10.26 -6.44 -11.13
C ARG A 51 -9.31 -6.46 -9.93
N ILE A 52 -8.01 -6.55 -10.18
CA ILE A 52 -6.99 -6.47 -9.11
C ILE A 52 -7.06 -5.11 -8.40
N ALA A 53 -7.18 -4.02 -9.16
CA ALA A 53 -7.27 -2.69 -8.58
C ALA A 53 -8.51 -2.51 -7.71
N GLU A 54 -9.67 -3.03 -8.13
CA GLU A 54 -10.92 -3.00 -7.37
C GLU A 54 -10.79 -3.76 -6.04
N GLN A 55 -10.15 -4.94 -6.05
CA GLN A 55 -9.88 -5.72 -4.84
C GLN A 55 -8.93 -4.97 -3.88
N CYS A 56 -7.81 -4.47 -4.40
CA CYS A 56 -6.82 -3.76 -3.60
C CYS A 56 -7.33 -2.42 -3.06
N ALA A 57 -8.23 -1.73 -3.78
CA ALA A 57 -8.84 -0.50 -3.30
C ALA A 57 -9.60 -0.73 -1.97
N GLY A 58 -10.33 -1.84 -1.86
CA GLY A 58 -11.00 -2.22 -0.62
C GLY A 58 -10.03 -2.49 0.54
N GLU A 59 -8.86 -3.07 0.26
CA GLU A 59 -7.80 -3.26 1.27
C GLU A 59 -7.18 -1.93 1.70
N ILE A 60 -6.89 -1.03 0.76
CA ILE A 60 -6.33 0.30 1.05
C ILE A 60 -7.29 1.13 1.92
N VAL A 61 -8.60 1.08 1.62
CA VAL A 61 -9.61 1.75 2.45
C VAL A 61 -9.64 1.17 3.86
N ARG A 62 -9.56 -0.15 4.02
CA ARG A 62 -9.49 -0.78 5.35
C ARG A 62 -8.24 -0.35 6.14
N LEU A 63 -7.08 -0.31 5.49
CA LEU A 63 -5.82 0.12 6.09
C LEU A 63 -5.84 1.59 6.53
N THR A 64 -6.53 2.46 5.78
CA THR A 64 -6.64 3.89 6.12
C THR A 64 -7.77 4.21 7.10
N ALA A 65 -8.88 3.48 7.05
CA ALA A 65 -10.02 3.65 7.97
C ALA A 65 -9.75 3.09 9.37
N GLY A 66 -8.87 2.09 9.49
CA GLY A 66 -8.42 1.54 10.78
C GLY A 66 -7.48 2.47 11.57
N SER A 67 -6.88 3.49 10.92
CA SER A 67 -6.17 4.57 11.61
C SER A 67 -7.17 5.57 12.21
N LYS A 68 -7.92 5.13 13.23
CA LYS A 68 -8.58 6.06 14.14
C LYS A 68 -7.49 6.90 14.80
N ILE A 69 -7.53 8.19 14.54
CA ILE A 69 -6.72 9.22 15.19
C ILE A 69 -7.08 9.15 16.68
N ALA A 70 -6.18 8.56 17.47
CA ALA A 70 -6.13 8.72 18.92
C ALA A 70 -5.11 9.80 19.25
#